data_AF-A0A7G9G431-F1
#
_entry.id   AF-A0A7G9G431-F1
#
_cell.length_a   1.000
_cell.length_b   1.000
_cell.length_c   1.000
_cell.angle_alpha   90.00
_cell.angle_beta   90.00
_cell.angle_gamma   90.00
#
_symmetry.space_group_name_H-M   'P 1'
#
loop_
_entity.id
_entity.type
_entity.pdbx_description
1 polymer ?
#
loop_
_entity_poly.entity_id
_entity_poly.type
_entity_poly.pdbx_seq_one_letter_code
_entity_poly.pdbx_strand_id
1 'polypeptide(L)'
;MANREGKCPKCGGALCIPEELATFSCMYCGAVLSQEELVVPHEGEEKNQAAALEEVLQKLWENGDSKAEELTGRILELDEYNMKANQVYARMHFPDILFRFKNAMEHFKRSEYPDYFDAYKIKCRPAVEAVDRYALESEDHGEEFMRLLASDLMKAIDKEVESDQSLRSKNARALKCDQYKMILAVYTIPMILELKLGVSERLTDVMVEEWMRLHPKSILRKGTYGDMVTGFRKGKMCFITTAVCESFGKPDDCQELQSLRKFRDTYMMKSEDGRALVEEYYEIAPAIVTCMDMDEERAGVYRSVWNTYLEPCLQDIAAGRAEACEKRYVEMVRSLEGRYLDSQIWEDHRGSDTTS
;
A
#
# COMPACT_ATOMS: atom_id res chain seq x y z
N MET A 1 -4.16 24.86 40.61
CA MET A 1 -3.31 25.09 39.43
C MET A 1 -4.25 25.08 38.25
N ALA A 2 -4.21 26.13 37.42
CA ALA A 2 -5.05 26.17 36.23
C ALA A 2 -4.43 25.24 35.19
N ASN A 3 -5.26 24.43 34.55
CA ASN A 3 -4.82 23.51 33.52
C ASN A 3 -5.50 23.92 32.21
N ARG A 4 -4.75 23.83 31.12
CA ARG A 4 -5.27 23.94 29.77
C ARG A 4 -5.54 22.55 29.22
N GLU A 5 -6.78 22.31 28.82
CA GLU A 5 -7.19 21.09 28.13
C GLU A 5 -7.07 21.29 26.61
N GLY A 6 -6.60 20.26 25.92
CA GLY A 6 -6.43 20.29 24.47
C GLY A 6 -5.97 18.95 23.93
N LYS A 7 -5.60 18.90 22.66
CA LYS A 7 -5.07 17.71 21.99
C LYS A 7 -3.70 17.95 21.40
N CYS A 8 -2.94 16.87 21.33
CA CYS A 8 -1.69 16.82 20.60
C CYS A 8 -1.94 17.00 19.09
N PRO A 9 -1.38 18.02 18.42
CA PRO A 9 -1.56 18.21 16.98
C PRO A 9 -0.83 17.16 16.14
N LYS A 10 0.01 16.31 16.76
CA LYS A 10 0.76 15.26 16.06
C LYS A 10 0.07 13.90 16.06
N CYS A 11 -0.66 13.57 17.12
CA CYS A 11 -1.26 12.25 17.29
C CYS A 11 -2.72 12.27 17.77
N GLY A 12 -3.31 13.45 18.00
CA GLY A 12 -4.70 13.59 18.46
C GLY A 12 -4.97 13.23 19.92
N GLY A 13 -3.97 12.78 20.68
CA GLY A 13 -4.14 12.38 22.09
C GLY A 13 -4.60 13.55 22.97
N ALA A 14 -5.57 13.31 23.85
CA ALA A 14 -6.13 14.31 24.77
C ALA A 14 -5.16 14.61 25.92
N LEU A 15 -4.87 15.89 26.14
CA LEU A 15 -3.87 16.37 27.07
C LEU A 15 -4.48 17.41 28.03
N CYS A 16 -4.09 17.30 29.29
CA CYS A 16 -4.39 18.29 30.33
C CYS A 16 -3.05 18.81 30.86
N ILE A 17 -2.68 20.03 30.45
CA ILE A 17 -1.36 20.59 30.70
C ILE A 17 -1.48 21.75 31.69
N PRO A 18 -0.77 21.73 32.83
CA PRO A 18 -0.68 22.88 33.73
C PRO A 18 -0.25 24.15 32.99
N GLU A 19 -0.95 25.27 33.20
CA GLU A 19 -0.70 26.53 32.50
C GLU A 19 0.73 27.07 32.69
N GLU A 20 1.38 26.73 33.81
CA GLU A 20 2.77 27.08 34.08
C GLU A 20 3.82 26.39 33.19
N LEU A 21 3.45 25.30 32.50
CA LEU A 21 4.35 24.59 31.60
C LEU A 21 4.28 25.21 30.19
N ALA A 22 5.25 26.06 29.87
CA ALA A 22 5.40 26.66 28.53
C ALA A 22 5.66 25.60 27.44
N THR A 23 6.41 24.55 27.80
CA THR A 23 6.70 23.40 26.93
C THR A 23 6.51 22.08 27.68
N PHE A 24 6.06 21.06 26.96
CA PHE A 24 5.79 19.73 27.51
C PHE A 24 5.97 18.65 26.44
N SER A 25 6.06 17.39 26.87
CA SER A 25 6.06 16.24 25.96
C SER A 25 4.69 15.57 25.95
N CYS A 26 4.16 15.28 24.76
CA CYS A 26 2.93 14.51 24.62
C CYS A 26 3.13 13.11 25.22
N MET A 27 2.27 12.73 26.16
CA MET A 27 2.34 11.42 26.83
C MET A 27 2.00 10.23 25.93
N TYR A 28 1.44 10.47 24.74
CA TYR A 28 1.06 9.42 23.78
C TYR A 28 2.12 9.18 22.71
N CYS A 29 2.63 10.26 22.08
CA CYS A 29 3.56 10.15 20.94
C CYS A 29 4.97 10.69 21.20
N GLY A 30 5.21 11.29 22.37
CA GLY A 30 6.53 11.84 22.74
C GLY A 30 6.90 13.15 22.06
N ALA A 31 6.04 13.73 21.20
CA ALA A 31 6.30 15.03 20.58
C ALA A 31 6.46 16.13 21.65
N VAL A 32 7.49 16.97 21.49
CA VAL A 32 7.69 18.16 22.32
C VAL A 32 6.86 19.31 21.73
N LEU A 33 6.00 19.91 22.55
CA LEU A 33 5.00 20.89 22.15
C LEU A 33 5.01 22.08 23.13
N SER A 34 4.51 23.21 22.65
CA SER A 34 4.17 24.38 23.44
C SER A 34 2.67 24.45 23.75
N GLN A 35 2.29 25.27 24.73
CA GLN A 35 0.89 25.56 25.07
C GLN A 35 0.07 26.05 23.87
N GLU A 36 0.68 26.82 22.96
CA GLU A 36 0.04 27.41 21.78
C GLU A 36 -0.27 26.36 20.71
N GLU A 37 0.45 25.24 20.71
CA GLU A 37 0.26 24.14 19.76
C GLU A 37 -0.85 23.16 20.19
N LEU A 38 -1.44 23.31 21.38
CA LEU A 38 -2.59 22.52 21.82
C LEU A 38 -3.82 22.85 20.99
N VAL A 39 -4.41 21.83 20.36
CA VAL A 39 -5.71 21.96 19.70
C VAL A 39 -6.78 21.96 20.80
N VAL A 40 -7.40 23.10 21.07
CA VAL A 40 -8.44 23.23 22.10
C VAL A 40 -9.80 22.87 21.46
N PRO A 41 -10.62 22.01 22.10
CA PRO A 41 -11.96 21.71 21.59
C PRO A 41 -12.82 22.97 21.51
N HIS A 42 -13.48 23.17 20.38
CA HIS A 42 -14.42 24.25 20.13
C HIS A 42 -15.59 24.26 21.14
N GLU A 43 -15.93 25.44 21.66
CA GLU A 43 -16.93 25.64 22.73
C GLU A 43 -18.38 25.41 22.23
N GLY A 44 -19.35 25.32 23.14
CA GLY A 44 -20.73 24.91 22.84
C GLY A 44 -21.47 25.70 21.74
N GLU A 45 -21.09 26.95 21.45
CA GLU A 45 -21.68 27.73 20.35
C GLU A 45 -21.27 27.20 18.96
N GLU A 46 -20.01 26.81 18.78
CA GLU A 46 -19.50 26.28 17.51
C GLU A 46 -20.09 24.90 17.22
N LYS A 47 -20.26 24.07 18.24
CA LYS A 47 -20.98 22.79 18.12
C LYS A 47 -22.46 22.98 17.75
N ASN A 48 -23.12 23.98 18.31
CA ASN A 48 -24.50 24.30 17.94
C ASN A 48 -24.61 24.78 16.48
N GLN A 49 -23.62 25.54 15.99
CA GLN A 49 -23.55 25.93 14.59
C GLN A 49 -23.32 24.72 13.68
N ALA A 50 -22.40 23.82 14.04
CA ALA A 50 -22.17 22.55 13.32
C ALA A 50 -23.46 21.72 13.22
N ALA A 51 -24.16 21.52 14.34
CA ALA A 51 -25.42 20.77 14.40
C ALA A 51 -26.52 21.38 13.51
N ALA A 52 -26.61 22.71 13.44
CA ALA A 52 -27.58 23.40 12.59
C ALA A 52 -27.33 23.19 11.09
N LEU A 53 -26.11 22.83 10.70
CA LEU A 53 -25.73 22.59 9.30
C LEU A 53 -25.92 21.13 8.86
N GLU A 54 -26.14 20.20 9.79
CA GLU A 54 -26.25 18.76 9.48
C GLU A 54 -27.41 18.42 8.54
N GLU A 55 -28.58 19.04 8.72
CA GLU A 55 -29.73 18.80 7.86
C GLU A 55 -29.48 19.29 6.42
N VAL A 56 -28.74 20.40 6.29
CA VAL A 56 -28.33 20.93 4.99
C VAL A 56 -27.32 19.99 4.35
N LEU A 57 -26.33 19.53 5.11
CA LEU A 57 -25.34 18.57 4.64
C LEU A 57 -26.00 17.28 4.14
N GLN A 58 -26.92 16.70 4.92
CA GLN A 58 -27.63 15.47 4.53
C GLN A 58 -28.35 15.65 3.19
N LYS A 59 -29.08 16.76 3.01
CA LYS A 59 -29.79 17.05 1.76
C LYS A 59 -28.85 17.25 0.59
N LEU A 60 -27.73 17.96 0.77
CA LEU A 60 -26.75 18.15 -0.31
C LEU A 60 -26.12 16.81 -0.71
N TRP A 61 -25.75 15.99 0.28
CA TRP A 61 -25.16 14.67 0.07
C TRP A 61 -26.10 13.71 -0.67
N GLU A 62 -27.36 13.59 -0.23
CA GLU A 62 -28.36 12.72 -0.87
C GLU A 62 -28.67 13.10 -2.31
N ASN A 63 -28.58 14.40 -2.63
CA ASN A 63 -28.78 14.92 -3.98
C ASN A 63 -27.53 14.84 -4.87
N GLY A 64 -26.39 14.40 -4.32
CA GLY A 64 -25.11 14.40 -5.03
C GLY A 64 -24.61 15.81 -5.38
N ASP A 65 -24.99 16.83 -4.60
CA ASP A 65 -24.56 18.21 -4.80
C ASP A 65 -23.09 18.36 -4.35
N SER A 66 -22.25 18.93 -5.21
CA SER A 66 -20.82 19.12 -4.94
C SER A 66 -20.54 20.03 -3.74
N LYS A 67 -21.50 20.86 -3.33
CA LYS A 67 -21.40 21.70 -2.12
C LYS A 67 -21.34 20.88 -0.81
N ALA A 68 -21.72 19.60 -0.85
CA ALA A 68 -21.63 18.73 0.32
C ALA A 68 -20.19 18.62 0.84
N GLU A 69 -19.19 18.61 -0.04
CA GLU A 69 -17.77 18.51 0.35
C GLU A 69 -17.31 19.75 1.13
N GLU A 70 -17.57 20.95 0.59
CA GLU A 70 -17.24 22.22 1.24
C GLU A 70 -17.93 22.34 2.61
N LEU A 71 -19.22 22.00 2.68
CA LEU A 71 -19.97 22.07 3.93
C LEU A 71 -19.48 21.04 4.95
N THR A 72 -19.10 19.84 4.51
CA THR A 72 -18.52 18.81 5.39
C THR A 72 -17.23 19.32 6.03
N GLY A 73 -16.33 19.93 5.24
CA GLY A 73 -15.10 20.53 5.75
C GLY A 73 -15.37 21.60 6.81
N ARG A 74 -16.29 22.53 6.51
CA ARG A 74 -16.69 23.59 7.45
C ARG A 74 -17.29 23.05 8.75
N ILE A 75 -18.09 21.99 8.68
CA ILE A 75 -18.65 21.36 9.89
C ILE A 75 -17.53 20.72 10.71
N LEU A 76 -16.57 20.04 10.08
CA LEU A 76 -15.45 19.41 10.80
C LEU A 76 -14.46 20.43 11.36
N GLU A 77 -14.35 21.62 10.78
CA GLU A 77 -13.62 22.75 11.37
C GLU A 77 -14.30 23.26 12.65
N LEU A 78 -15.64 23.28 12.70
CA LEU A 78 -16.42 23.70 13.87
C LEU A 78 -16.51 22.61 14.95
N ASP A 79 -16.64 21.34 14.55
CA ASP A 79 -16.74 20.18 15.43
C ASP A 79 -16.13 18.94 14.74
N GLU A 80 -14.88 18.64 15.07
CA GLU A 80 -14.13 17.52 14.49
C GLU A 80 -14.77 16.14 14.76
N TYR A 81 -15.65 16.02 15.76
CA TYR A 81 -16.39 14.79 16.11
C TYR A 81 -17.81 14.77 15.58
N ASN A 82 -18.21 15.76 14.77
CA ASN A 82 -19.54 15.76 14.22
C ASN A 82 -19.80 14.46 13.45
N MET A 83 -20.73 13.63 13.95
CA MET A 83 -20.92 12.27 13.44
C MET A 83 -21.37 12.30 11.97
N LYS A 84 -22.28 13.21 11.63
CA LYS A 84 -22.81 13.32 10.27
C LYS A 84 -21.72 13.73 9.29
N ALA A 85 -20.91 14.73 9.64
CA ALA A 85 -19.82 15.17 8.79
C ALA A 85 -18.73 14.09 8.64
N ASN A 86 -18.33 13.40 9.71
CA ASN A 86 -17.37 12.30 9.60
C ASN A 86 -17.91 11.14 8.75
N GLN A 87 -19.20 10.80 8.87
CA GLN A 87 -19.86 9.79 8.03
C GLN A 87 -19.75 10.16 6.54
N VAL A 88 -20.10 11.40 6.19
CA VAL A 88 -20.09 11.88 4.80
C VAL A 88 -18.65 12.00 4.30
N TYR A 89 -17.74 12.56 5.09
CA TYR A 89 -16.32 12.70 4.76
C TYR A 89 -15.67 11.35 4.44
N ALA A 90 -15.86 10.35 5.31
CA ALA A 90 -15.33 9.01 5.09
C ALA A 90 -15.91 8.40 3.80
N ARG A 91 -17.21 8.52 3.53
CA ARG A 91 -17.80 8.00 2.29
C ARG A 91 -17.27 8.69 1.02
N MET A 92 -16.96 9.98 1.10
CA MET A 92 -16.38 10.72 -0.02
C MET A 92 -14.91 10.36 -0.28
N HIS A 93 -14.11 10.27 0.79
CA HIS A 93 -12.65 10.23 0.68
C HIS A 93 -12.02 8.86 0.95
N PHE A 94 -12.75 7.88 1.48
CA PHE A 94 -12.20 6.54 1.67
C PHE A 94 -11.78 5.87 0.35
N PRO A 95 -12.48 6.02 -0.79
CA PRO A 95 -11.99 5.52 -2.07
C PRO A 95 -10.63 6.12 -2.49
N ASP A 96 -10.39 7.37 -2.14
CA ASP A 96 -9.17 8.10 -2.50
C ASP A 96 -7.91 7.52 -1.84
N ILE A 97 -8.04 6.73 -0.77
CA ILE A 97 -6.89 6.04 -0.16
C ILE A 97 -6.22 5.10 -1.16
N LEU A 98 -6.97 4.60 -2.15
CA LEU A 98 -6.43 3.75 -3.21
C LEU A 98 -6.26 4.53 -4.51
N PHE A 99 -7.32 5.19 -5.01
CA PHE A 99 -7.33 5.69 -6.38
C PHE A 99 -6.43 6.91 -6.63
N ARG A 100 -6.13 7.72 -5.60
CA ARG A 100 -5.10 8.77 -5.71
C ARG A 100 -3.68 8.22 -5.83
N PHE A 101 -3.50 6.92 -5.56
CA PHE A 101 -2.23 6.22 -5.48
C PHE A 101 -2.21 4.96 -6.36
N LYS A 102 -2.95 4.97 -7.46
CA LYS A 102 -3.03 3.84 -8.41
C LYS A 102 -1.67 3.39 -8.99
N ASN A 103 -0.64 4.24 -8.87
CA ASN A 103 0.73 3.97 -9.30
C ASN A 103 1.69 3.67 -8.12
N ALA A 104 1.20 3.43 -6.90
CA ALA A 104 2.05 3.21 -5.73
C ALA A 104 3.07 2.06 -5.89
N MET A 105 2.76 1.07 -6.74
CA MET A 105 3.68 -0.04 -7.03
C MET A 105 4.98 0.41 -7.71
N GLU A 106 4.97 1.53 -8.45
CA GLU A 106 6.18 2.11 -9.07
C GLU A 106 7.21 2.57 -8.02
N HIS A 107 6.74 2.86 -6.80
CA HIS A 107 7.55 3.26 -5.65
C HIS A 107 7.76 2.12 -4.65
N PHE A 108 7.27 0.92 -4.93
CA PHE A 108 7.50 -0.25 -4.10
C PHE A 108 8.90 -0.80 -4.36
N LYS A 109 9.91 -0.02 -3.96
CA LYS A 109 11.33 -0.30 -4.11
C LYS A 109 12.06 -0.04 -2.80
N ARG A 110 13.23 -0.65 -2.64
CA ARG A 110 13.97 -0.62 -1.36
C ARG A 110 14.26 0.78 -0.85
N SER A 111 14.68 1.70 -1.73
CA SER A 111 15.09 3.06 -1.38
C SER A 111 13.91 4.02 -1.30
N GLU A 112 12.85 3.79 -2.08
CA GLU A 112 11.72 4.72 -2.20
C GLU A 112 10.56 4.39 -1.24
N TYR A 113 10.36 3.11 -0.90
CA TYR A 113 9.19 2.66 -0.16
C TYR A 113 8.98 3.37 1.19
N PRO A 114 9.98 3.52 2.06
CA PRO A 114 9.76 4.15 3.38
C PRO A 114 9.22 5.57 3.27
N ASP A 115 9.84 6.40 2.42
CA ASP A 115 9.48 7.80 2.25
C ASP A 115 8.12 7.94 1.54
N TYR A 116 7.88 7.12 0.51
CA TYR A 116 6.60 7.09 -0.18
C TYR A 116 5.47 6.62 0.74
N PHE A 117 5.72 5.60 1.56
CA PHE A 117 4.77 5.08 2.53
C PHE A 117 4.39 6.13 3.58
N ASP A 118 5.36 6.89 4.10
CA ASP A 118 5.06 7.98 5.03
C ASP A 118 4.23 9.09 4.37
N ALA A 119 4.54 9.47 3.14
CA ALA A 119 3.73 10.43 2.38
C ALA A 119 2.30 9.92 2.10
N TYR A 120 2.17 8.63 1.73
CA TYR A 120 0.90 7.94 1.54
C TYR A 120 0.07 7.95 2.84
N LYS A 121 0.68 7.56 3.97
CA LYS A 121 0.04 7.57 5.30
C LYS A 121 -0.45 8.94 5.71
N ILE A 122 0.36 9.99 5.52
CA ILE A 122 -0.04 11.37 5.84
C ILE A 122 -1.27 11.79 5.04
N LYS A 123 -1.29 11.52 3.73
CA LYS A 123 -2.39 11.92 2.84
C LYS A 123 -3.67 11.12 3.08
N CYS A 124 -3.58 9.85 3.45
CA CYS A 124 -4.74 8.98 3.68
C CYS A 124 -5.32 9.09 5.10
N ARG A 125 -4.52 9.55 6.08
CA ARG A 125 -4.90 9.64 7.49
C ARG A 125 -6.27 10.29 7.74
N PRO A 126 -6.61 11.47 7.16
CA PRO A 126 -7.88 12.12 7.46
C PRO A 126 -9.11 11.27 7.13
N ALA A 127 -9.06 10.50 6.03
CA ALA A 127 -10.15 9.61 5.65
C ALA A 127 -10.33 8.48 6.66
N VAL A 128 -9.24 7.87 7.14
CA VAL A 128 -9.30 6.77 8.13
C VAL A 128 -9.69 7.29 9.51
N GLU A 129 -9.25 8.49 9.91
CA GLU A 129 -9.69 9.14 11.15
C GLU A 129 -11.18 9.45 11.14
N ALA A 130 -11.75 9.85 10.01
CA ALA A 130 -13.20 10.02 9.90
C ALA A 130 -13.97 8.71 10.06
N VAL A 131 -13.42 7.59 9.55
CA VAL A 131 -13.97 6.25 9.81
C VAL A 131 -13.92 5.93 11.30
N ASP A 132 -12.78 6.16 11.94
CA ASP A 132 -12.58 5.90 13.37
C ASP A 132 -13.58 6.67 14.24
N ARG A 133 -13.67 8.00 14.03
CA ARG A 133 -14.57 8.87 14.77
C ARG A 133 -16.04 8.49 14.60
N TYR A 134 -16.47 8.12 13.39
CA TYR A 134 -17.85 7.71 13.18
C TYR A 134 -18.14 6.31 13.73
N ALA A 135 -17.28 5.33 13.45
CA ALA A 135 -17.57 3.94 13.75
C ALA A 135 -17.47 3.62 15.25
N LEU A 136 -16.61 4.29 16.02
CA LEU A 136 -16.50 4.07 17.46
C LEU A 136 -17.64 4.72 18.27
N GLU A 137 -18.18 5.84 17.80
CA GLU A 137 -19.30 6.53 18.45
C GLU A 137 -20.66 5.90 18.08
N SER A 138 -20.71 5.08 17.03
CA SER A 138 -21.93 4.42 16.57
C SER A 138 -22.03 2.99 17.09
N GLU A 139 -22.58 2.82 18.30
CA GLU A 139 -22.71 1.51 18.99
C GLU A 139 -23.33 0.41 18.11
N ASP A 140 -24.36 0.74 17.32
CA ASP A 140 -25.11 -0.23 16.51
C ASP A 140 -24.65 -0.32 15.04
N HIS A 141 -24.03 0.74 14.49
CA HIS A 141 -23.79 0.83 13.03
C HIS A 141 -22.32 0.94 12.63
N GLY A 142 -21.37 0.99 13.57
CA GLY A 142 -19.94 1.11 13.25
C GLY A 142 -19.41 0.00 12.35
N GLU A 143 -19.75 -1.27 12.64
CA GLU A 143 -19.33 -2.40 11.81
C GLU A 143 -20.00 -2.38 10.42
N GLU A 144 -21.30 -2.08 10.35
CA GLU A 144 -22.04 -1.96 9.09
C GLU A 144 -21.42 -0.87 8.20
N PHE A 145 -21.01 0.24 8.80
CA PHE A 145 -20.35 1.33 8.09
C PHE A 145 -18.98 0.92 7.54
N MET A 146 -18.13 0.25 8.34
CA MET A 146 -16.85 -0.27 7.85
C MET A 146 -17.04 -1.25 6.69
N ARG A 147 -18.04 -2.14 6.78
CA ARG A 147 -18.39 -3.08 5.69
C ARG A 147 -18.87 -2.36 4.44
N LEU A 148 -19.69 -1.33 4.59
CA LEU A 148 -20.14 -0.50 3.48
C LEU A 148 -18.94 0.12 2.74
N LEU A 149 -18.04 0.78 3.46
CA LEU A 149 -16.86 1.42 2.88
C LEU A 149 -15.94 0.41 2.18
N ALA A 150 -15.67 -0.73 2.82
CA ALA A 150 -14.86 -1.78 2.24
C ALA A 150 -15.50 -2.35 0.97
N SER A 151 -16.80 -2.70 1.01
CA SER A 151 -17.54 -3.18 -0.15
C SER A 151 -17.53 -2.16 -1.30
N ASP A 152 -17.75 -0.88 -1.01
CA ASP A 152 -17.79 0.18 -2.02
C ASP A 152 -16.42 0.39 -2.66
N LEU A 153 -15.34 0.34 -1.87
CA LEU A 153 -13.97 0.38 -2.39
C LEU A 153 -13.69 -0.81 -3.34
N MET A 154 -14.03 -2.04 -2.95
CA MET A 154 -13.79 -3.21 -3.80
C MET A 154 -14.61 -3.16 -5.10
N LYS A 155 -15.88 -2.76 -5.02
CA LYS A 155 -16.71 -2.56 -6.22
C LYS A 155 -16.19 -1.43 -7.11
N ALA A 156 -15.60 -0.39 -6.53
CA ALA A 156 -14.96 0.67 -7.29
C ALA A 156 -13.73 0.16 -8.04
N ILE A 157 -12.95 -0.77 -7.46
CA ILE A 157 -11.82 -1.43 -8.14
C ILE A 157 -12.33 -2.22 -9.35
N ASP A 158 -13.37 -3.03 -9.16
CA ASP A 158 -13.98 -3.79 -10.25
C ASP A 158 -14.45 -2.88 -11.39
N LYS A 159 -15.18 -1.82 -11.03
CA LYS A 159 -15.69 -0.85 -12.00
C LYS A 159 -14.55 -0.15 -12.77
N GLU A 160 -13.49 0.25 -12.07
CA GLU A 160 -12.32 0.88 -12.69
C GLU A 160 -11.68 -0.07 -13.72
N VAL A 161 -11.42 -1.33 -13.34
CA VAL A 161 -10.83 -2.35 -14.22
C VAL A 161 -11.75 -2.71 -15.40
N GLU A 162 -13.05 -2.80 -15.17
CA GLU A 162 -14.02 -3.12 -16.22
C GLU A 162 -14.17 -1.99 -17.23
N SER A 163 -14.14 -0.73 -16.75
CA SER A 163 -14.32 0.47 -17.59
C SER A 163 -13.07 0.89 -18.36
N ASP A 164 -11.89 0.39 -17.99
CA ASP A 164 -10.63 0.68 -18.69
C ASP A 164 -10.58 0.03 -20.08
N GLN A 165 -10.75 0.86 -21.11
CA GLN A 165 -10.75 0.46 -22.52
C GLN A 165 -9.37 0.04 -23.04
N SER A 166 -8.28 0.40 -22.33
CA SER A 166 -6.93 -0.04 -22.68
C SER A 166 -6.74 -1.54 -22.44
N LEU A 167 -7.50 -2.12 -21.52
CA LEU A 167 -7.43 -3.54 -21.14
C LEU A 167 -8.22 -4.39 -22.14
N ARG A 168 -7.54 -4.92 -23.15
CA ARG A 168 -8.18 -5.64 -24.27
C ARG A 168 -8.47 -7.11 -24.03
N SER A 169 -7.96 -7.70 -22.93
CA SER A 169 -8.12 -9.13 -22.65
C SER A 169 -8.59 -9.38 -21.21
N LYS A 170 -9.11 -10.58 -20.95
CA LYS A 170 -9.44 -11.03 -19.59
C LYS A 170 -8.20 -11.09 -18.69
N ASN A 171 -7.08 -11.56 -19.25
CA ASN A 171 -5.82 -11.64 -18.53
C ASN A 171 -5.29 -10.25 -18.13
N ALA A 172 -5.43 -9.26 -19.03
CA ALA A 172 -5.03 -7.89 -18.75
C ALA A 172 -5.83 -7.28 -17.59
N ARG A 173 -7.14 -7.52 -17.55
CA ARG A 173 -8.02 -7.10 -16.44
C ARG A 173 -7.66 -7.79 -15.13
N ALA A 174 -7.44 -9.11 -15.17
CA ALA A 174 -7.02 -9.86 -13.99
C ALA A 174 -5.71 -9.30 -13.40
N LEU A 175 -4.71 -9.03 -14.25
CA LEU A 175 -3.45 -8.45 -13.79
C LEU A 175 -3.64 -7.05 -13.19
N LYS A 176 -4.49 -6.20 -13.79
CA LYS A 176 -4.78 -4.86 -13.24
C LYS A 176 -5.50 -4.95 -11.89
N CYS A 177 -6.45 -5.87 -11.75
CA CYS A 177 -7.11 -6.16 -10.48
C CYS A 177 -6.09 -6.64 -9.42
N ASP A 178 -5.16 -7.52 -9.80
CA ASP A 178 -4.09 -7.99 -8.93
C ASP A 178 -3.13 -6.85 -8.53
N GLN A 179 -2.88 -5.86 -9.39
CA GLN A 179 -2.11 -4.66 -8.99
C GLN A 179 -2.81 -3.88 -7.88
N TYR A 180 -4.12 -3.65 -7.98
CA TYR A 180 -4.89 -3.02 -6.90
C TYR A 180 -4.87 -3.87 -5.62
N LYS A 181 -5.01 -5.19 -5.73
CA LYS A 181 -4.84 -6.12 -4.61
C LYS A 181 -3.47 -5.97 -3.94
N MET A 182 -2.41 -5.83 -4.73
CA MET A 182 -1.06 -5.63 -4.20
C MET A 182 -0.94 -4.29 -3.47
N ILE A 183 -1.48 -3.19 -4.01
CA ILE A 183 -1.49 -1.89 -3.31
C ILE A 183 -2.23 -2.01 -1.97
N LEU A 184 -3.37 -2.72 -1.94
CA LEU A 184 -4.07 -2.99 -0.69
C LEU A 184 -3.19 -3.74 0.32
N ALA A 185 -2.49 -4.78 -0.13
CA ALA A 185 -1.67 -5.64 0.72
C ALA A 185 -0.39 -4.98 1.25
N VAL A 186 0.28 -4.14 0.45
CA VAL A 186 1.62 -3.60 0.76
C VAL A 186 1.64 -2.11 1.10
N TYR A 187 0.55 -1.38 0.84
CA TYR A 187 0.38 0.03 1.24
C TYR A 187 -0.83 0.24 2.12
N THR A 188 -2.05 -0.04 1.63
CA THR A 188 -3.28 0.41 2.30
C THR A 188 -3.49 -0.25 3.65
N ILE A 189 -3.42 -1.59 3.72
CA ILE A 189 -3.56 -2.33 4.98
C ILE A 189 -2.44 -1.97 5.96
N PRO A 190 -1.14 -2.05 5.59
CA PRO A 190 -0.07 -1.60 6.47
C PRO A 190 -0.24 -0.16 6.96
N MET A 191 -0.70 0.75 6.10
CA MET A 191 -0.92 2.15 6.46
C MET A 191 -1.99 2.27 7.54
N ILE A 192 -3.15 1.62 7.37
CA ILE A 192 -4.22 1.64 8.37
C ILE A 192 -3.74 1.07 9.70
N LEU A 193 -2.97 -0.03 9.69
CA LEU A 193 -2.38 -0.62 10.89
C LEU A 193 -1.37 0.33 11.57
N GLU A 194 -0.51 1.00 10.81
CA GLU A 194 0.48 1.96 11.33
C GLU A 194 -0.15 3.23 11.90
N LEU A 195 -1.39 3.59 11.51
CA LEU A 195 -2.12 4.69 12.14
C LEU A 195 -2.50 4.39 13.59
N LYS A 196 -2.63 3.11 13.97
CA LYS A 196 -2.96 2.65 15.33
C LYS A 196 -4.23 3.31 15.91
N LEU A 197 -5.24 3.47 15.08
CA LEU A 197 -6.57 3.96 15.47
C LEU A 197 -7.39 2.82 16.07
N GLY A 198 -8.49 3.14 16.76
CA GLY A 198 -9.33 2.13 17.40
C GLY A 198 -9.95 1.16 16.38
N VAL A 199 -10.27 1.65 15.18
CA VAL A 199 -10.80 0.82 14.10
C VAL A 199 -9.74 0.06 13.28
N SER A 200 -8.44 0.37 13.43
CA SER A 200 -7.40 -0.09 12.48
C SER A 200 -7.40 -1.60 12.21
N GLU A 201 -7.43 -2.42 13.27
CA GLU A 201 -7.43 -3.88 13.13
C GLU A 201 -8.73 -4.38 12.49
N ARG A 202 -9.88 -3.93 13.01
CA ARG A 202 -11.19 -4.39 12.54
C ARG A 202 -11.48 -3.96 11.12
N LEU A 203 -11.15 -2.72 10.76
CA LEU A 203 -11.33 -2.19 9.41
C LEU A 203 -10.52 -3.01 8.40
N THR A 204 -9.25 -3.33 8.71
CA THR A 204 -8.45 -4.15 7.80
C THR A 204 -8.94 -5.61 7.73
N ASP A 205 -9.51 -6.17 8.81
CA ASP A 205 -10.17 -7.49 8.75
C ASP A 205 -11.36 -7.44 7.80
N VAL A 206 -12.23 -6.44 7.97
CA VAL A 206 -13.41 -6.24 7.13
C VAL A 206 -13.03 -6.04 5.67
N MET A 207 -11.96 -5.28 5.38
CA MET A 207 -11.46 -5.13 4.00
C MET A 207 -11.04 -6.46 3.37
N VAL A 208 -10.36 -7.33 4.13
CA VAL A 208 -9.99 -8.67 3.65
C VAL A 208 -11.22 -9.55 3.47
N GLU A 209 -12.15 -9.55 4.43
CA GLU A 209 -13.41 -10.30 4.35
C GLU A 209 -14.21 -9.90 3.09
N GLU A 210 -14.37 -8.59 2.83
CA GLU A 210 -15.12 -8.09 1.68
C GLU A 210 -14.41 -8.37 0.35
N TRP A 211 -13.09 -8.24 0.30
CA TRP A 211 -12.30 -8.66 -0.87
C TRP A 211 -12.54 -10.14 -1.17
N MET A 212 -12.39 -11.01 -0.17
CA MET A 212 -12.57 -12.46 -0.32
C MET A 212 -14.01 -12.83 -0.69
N ARG A 213 -15.00 -12.06 -0.21
CA ARG A 213 -16.41 -12.26 -0.56
C ARG A 213 -16.69 -11.96 -2.03
N LEU A 214 -16.09 -10.90 -2.58
CA LEU A 214 -16.26 -10.49 -3.98
C LEU A 214 -15.33 -11.26 -4.94
N HIS A 215 -14.15 -11.65 -4.48
CA HIS A 215 -13.12 -12.34 -5.25
C HIS A 215 -12.66 -13.64 -4.57
N PRO A 216 -13.52 -14.66 -4.45
CA PRO A 216 -13.25 -15.86 -3.65
C PRO A 216 -12.05 -16.70 -4.10
N LYS A 217 -11.51 -16.45 -5.29
CA LYS A 217 -10.31 -17.12 -5.83
C LYS A 217 -9.04 -16.27 -5.71
N SER A 218 -9.14 -15.03 -5.25
CA SER A 218 -8.04 -14.08 -5.15
C SER A 218 -7.82 -13.77 -3.67
N ILE A 219 -6.77 -14.33 -3.08
CA ILE A 219 -6.47 -14.24 -1.67
C ILE A 219 -5.77 -12.91 -1.37
N LEU A 220 -6.44 -12.04 -0.62
CA LEU A 220 -5.80 -10.85 -0.06
C LEU A 220 -5.17 -11.18 1.29
N ARG A 221 -3.85 -11.01 1.40
CA ARG A 221 -3.09 -11.22 2.64
C ARG A 221 -2.86 -9.88 3.34
N LYS A 222 -2.92 -9.88 4.67
CA LYS A 222 -2.53 -8.72 5.50
C LYS A 222 -1.00 -8.68 5.63
N GLY A 223 -0.38 -7.65 5.07
CA GLY A 223 1.01 -7.29 5.37
C GLY A 223 1.08 -6.23 6.46
N THR A 224 2.21 -6.12 7.15
CA THR A 224 2.56 -4.98 8.00
C THR A 224 3.68 -4.16 7.38
N TYR A 225 3.84 -2.91 7.81
CA TYR A 225 4.97 -2.07 7.37
C TYR A 225 6.31 -2.71 7.76
N GLY A 226 6.38 -3.30 8.95
CA GLY A 226 7.54 -4.04 9.43
C GLY A 226 7.93 -5.21 8.52
N ASP A 227 6.95 -5.94 7.99
CA ASP A 227 7.19 -7.04 7.04
C ASP A 227 7.84 -6.53 5.76
N MET A 228 7.33 -5.41 5.20
CA MET A 228 7.88 -4.82 3.96
C MET A 228 9.31 -4.35 4.17
N VAL A 229 9.58 -3.57 5.23
CA VAL A 229 10.93 -3.07 5.54
C VAL A 229 11.91 -4.20 5.85
N THR A 230 11.45 -5.26 6.53
CA THR A 230 12.28 -6.43 6.81
C THR A 230 12.55 -7.23 5.53
N GLY A 231 11.56 -7.34 4.64
CA GLY A 231 11.70 -7.93 3.30
C GLY A 231 12.80 -7.28 2.48
N PHE A 232 12.87 -5.94 2.49
CA PHE A 232 13.95 -5.18 1.85
C PHE A 232 15.35 -5.41 2.46
N ARG A 233 15.43 -5.97 3.68
CA ARG A 233 16.70 -6.23 4.40
C ARG A 233 17.17 -7.68 4.32
N LYS A 234 16.33 -8.63 3.88
CA LYS A 234 16.69 -10.07 3.83
C LYS A 234 17.80 -10.33 2.80
N GLY A 235 19.00 -10.64 3.28
CA GLY A 235 20.06 -11.30 2.49
C GLY A 235 20.92 -10.35 1.65
N LYS A 236 22.13 -10.06 2.14
CA LYS A 236 23.14 -9.20 1.48
C LYS A 236 23.68 -9.73 0.14
N MET A 237 23.16 -10.85 -0.37
CA MET A 237 23.80 -11.63 -1.44
C MET A 237 22.87 -11.94 -2.63
N CYS A 238 21.53 -12.05 -2.53
CA CYS A 238 20.60 -12.18 -3.68
C CYS A 238 19.15 -12.32 -3.18
N PHE A 239 18.15 -11.82 -3.90
CA PHE A 239 16.73 -11.90 -3.52
C PHE A 239 15.99 -12.99 -4.31
N ILE A 240 15.63 -12.73 -5.58
CA ILE A 240 14.86 -13.65 -6.43
C ILE A 240 15.47 -15.07 -6.49
N THR A 241 16.76 -15.21 -6.80
CA THR A 241 17.36 -16.55 -6.94
C THR A 241 17.43 -17.31 -5.61
N THR A 242 17.61 -16.60 -4.49
CA THR A 242 17.58 -17.19 -3.15
C THR A 242 16.18 -17.69 -2.84
N ALA A 243 15.17 -16.85 -3.00
CA ALA A 243 13.76 -17.22 -2.77
C ALA A 243 13.31 -18.39 -3.64
N VAL A 244 13.73 -18.43 -4.92
CA VAL A 244 13.46 -19.56 -5.79
C VAL A 244 14.12 -20.83 -5.24
N CYS A 245 15.42 -20.82 -4.91
CA CYS A 245 16.10 -22.01 -4.37
C CYS A 245 15.49 -22.49 -3.04
N GLU A 246 15.17 -21.57 -2.14
CA GLU A 246 14.49 -21.84 -0.88
C GLU A 246 13.12 -22.50 -1.10
N SER A 247 12.37 -22.09 -2.13
CA SER A 247 11.08 -22.69 -2.48
C SER A 247 11.18 -24.18 -2.88
N PHE A 248 12.37 -24.62 -3.33
CA PHE A 248 12.69 -26.03 -3.60
C PHE A 248 13.31 -26.76 -2.39
N GLY A 249 13.40 -26.11 -1.23
CA GLY A 249 14.03 -26.66 -0.03
C GLY A 249 15.55 -26.78 -0.13
N LYS A 250 16.18 -26.05 -1.06
CA LYS A 250 17.65 -26.02 -1.19
C LYS A 250 18.26 -25.09 -0.14
N PRO A 251 19.45 -25.40 0.41
CA PRO A 251 20.14 -24.52 1.35
C PRO A 251 20.74 -23.29 0.64
N ASP A 252 21.07 -22.25 1.40
CA ASP A 252 21.63 -20.98 0.87
C ASP A 252 23.02 -21.15 0.22
N ASP A 253 23.74 -22.20 0.57
CA ASP A 253 25.04 -22.57 0.01
C ASP A 253 24.97 -23.59 -1.13
N CYS A 254 23.76 -23.90 -1.65
CA CYS A 254 23.61 -24.85 -2.76
C CYS A 254 24.36 -24.40 -4.02
N GLN A 255 24.84 -25.38 -4.78
CA GLN A 255 25.71 -25.16 -5.94
C GLN A 255 25.09 -24.22 -6.98
N GLU A 256 23.80 -24.36 -7.22
CA GLU A 256 23.06 -23.58 -8.21
C GLU A 256 23.01 -22.10 -7.83
N LEU A 257 22.64 -21.81 -6.57
CA LEU A 257 22.60 -20.45 -6.05
C LEU A 257 24.00 -19.80 -6.04
N GLN A 258 25.02 -20.55 -5.63
CA GLN A 258 26.41 -20.06 -5.63
C GLN A 258 26.92 -19.80 -7.05
N SER A 259 26.51 -20.60 -8.03
CA SER A 259 26.86 -20.38 -9.44
C SER A 259 26.25 -19.08 -9.99
N LEU A 260 24.97 -18.83 -9.70
CA LEU A 260 24.25 -17.61 -10.09
C LEU A 260 24.82 -16.37 -9.39
N ARG A 261 25.08 -16.45 -8.07
CA ARG A 261 25.72 -15.37 -7.30
C ARG A 261 27.10 -15.03 -7.87
N LYS A 262 27.94 -16.04 -8.10
CA LYS A 262 29.26 -15.85 -8.70
C LYS A 262 29.16 -15.22 -10.09
N PHE A 263 28.22 -15.65 -10.93
CA PHE A 263 28.03 -15.08 -12.25
C PHE A 263 27.71 -13.58 -12.15
N ARG A 264 26.72 -13.20 -11.36
CA ARG A 264 26.34 -11.80 -11.16
C ARG A 264 27.47 -10.97 -10.57
N ASP A 265 28.04 -11.43 -9.45
CA ASP A 265 29.01 -10.65 -8.66
C ASP A 265 30.40 -10.58 -9.31
N THR A 266 30.67 -11.38 -10.34
CA THR A 266 31.97 -11.38 -11.01
C THR A 266 31.89 -11.04 -12.49
N TYR A 267 30.97 -11.61 -13.25
CA TYR A 267 30.88 -11.36 -14.69
C TYR A 267 30.15 -10.04 -14.98
N MET A 268 28.94 -9.85 -14.44
CA MET A 268 28.15 -8.62 -14.69
C MET A 268 28.83 -7.37 -14.12
N MET A 269 29.60 -7.50 -13.03
CA MET A 269 30.33 -6.37 -12.44
C MET A 269 31.49 -5.81 -13.29
N LYS A 270 31.87 -6.49 -14.39
CA LYS A 270 33.00 -6.09 -15.25
C LYS A 270 32.69 -4.88 -16.12
N SER A 271 31.48 -4.78 -16.64
CA SER A 271 31.02 -3.66 -17.47
C SER A 271 30.31 -2.61 -16.63
N GLU A 272 30.21 -1.39 -17.15
CA GLU A 272 29.41 -0.33 -16.52
C GLU A 272 27.91 -0.68 -16.60
N ASP A 273 27.44 -1.12 -17.77
CA ASP A 273 26.06 -1.57 -17.99
C ASP A 273 25.68 -2.72 -17.04
N GLY A 274 26.55 -3.71 -16.89
CA GLY A 274 26.31 -4.84 -16.01
C GLY A 274 26.28 -4.44 -14.53
N ARG A 275 27.08 -3.45 -14.10
CA ARG A 275 26.98 -2.89 -12.74
C ARG A 275 25.65 -2.19 -12.51
N ALA A 276 25.20 -1.38 -13.47
CA ALA A 276 23.91 -0.69 -13.39
C ALA A 276 22.74 -1.69 -13.27
N LEU A 277 22.77 -2.78 -14.05
CA LEU A 277 21.78 -3.86 -13.97
C LEU A 277 21.76 -4.56 -12.60
N VAL A 278 22.93 -4.78 -11.99
CA VAL A 278 23.03 -5.38 -10.65
C VAL A 278 22.50 -4.43 -9.58
N GLU A 279 22.80 -3.14 -9.68
CA GLU A 279 22.28 -2.12 -8.76
C GLU A 279 20.75 -2.04 -8.82
N GLU A 280 20.20 -1.96 -10.02
CA GLU A 280 18.74 -1.97 -10.25
C GLU A 280 18.10 -3.24 -9.72
N TYR A 281 18.71 -4.41 -9.97
CA TYR A 281 18.25 -5.67 -9.39
C TYR A 281 18.13 -5.59 -7.87
N TYR A 282 19.14 -5.03 -7.18
CA TYR A 282 19.12 -4.91 -5.72
C TYR A 282 18.07 -3.92 -5.19
N GLU A 283 17.62 -3.00 -6.04
CA GLU A 283 16.60 -2.01 -5.71
C GLU A 283 15.18 -2.61 -5.77
N ILE A 284 14.90 -3.44 -6.79
CA ILE A 284 13.54 -3.93 -7.07
C ILE A 284 13.31 -5.40 -6.68
N ALA A 285 14.34 -6.23 -6.64
CA ALA A 285 14.18 -7.67 -6.40
C ALA A 285 13.53 -8.04 -5.05
N PRO A 286 13.74 -7.32 -3.93
CA PRO A 286 13.03 -7.64 -2.68
C PRO A 286 11.52 -7.39 -2.78
N ALA A 287 11.12 -6.34 -3.51
CA ALA A 287 9.72 -6.04 -3.76
C ALA A 287 9.07 -7.12 -4.64
N ILE A 288 9.76 -7.54 -5.70
CA ILE A 288 9.33 -8.66 -6.55
C ILE A 288 9.10 -9.93 -5.72
N VAL A 289 10.07 -10.31 -4.88
CA VAL A 289 9.94 -11.49 -4.00
C VAL A 289 8.76 -11.35 -3.05
N THR A 290 8.54 -10.16 -2.47
CA THR A 290 7.40 -9.90 -1.59
C THR A 290 6.08 -10.14 -2.31
N CYS A 291 5.93 -9.63 -3.55
CA CYS A 291 4.74 -9.88 -4.37
C CYS A 291 4.59 -11.37 -4.73
N MET A 292 5.68 -12.06 -5.09
CA MET A 292 5.66 -13.50 -5.39
C MET A 292 5.25 -14.35 -4.18
N ASP A 293 5.67 -13.98 -2.96
CA ASP A 293 5.31 -14.67 -1.73
C ASP A 293 3.82 -14.48 -1.36
N MET A 294 3.24 -13.36 -1.78
CA MET A 294 1.82 -13.06 -1.59
C MET A 294 0.91 -13.72 -2.64
N ASP A 295 1.46 -14.06 -3.82
CA ASP A 295 0.77 -14.73 -4.93
C ASP A 295 0.14 -16.06 -4.48
N GLU A 296 -1.12 -16.28 -4.86
CA GLU A 296 -1.87 -17.48 -4.53
C GLU A 296 -1.22 -18.74 -5.11
N GLU A 297 -0.64 -18.60 -6.30
CA GLU A 297 0.04 -19.67 -7.01
C GLU A 297 1.56 -19.60 -6.79
N ARG A 298 2.02 -19.08 -5.64
CA ARG A 298 3.46 -18.92 -5.30
C ARG A 298 4.34 -20.09 -5.73
N ALA A 299 3.93 -21.33 -5.47
CA ALA A 299 4.69 -22.52 -5.80
C ALA A 299 4.81 -22.72 -7.33
N GLY A 300 3.76 -22.39 -8.08
CA GLY A 300 3.75 -22.38 -9.54
C GLY A 300 4.60 -21.24 -10.10
N VAL A 301 4.53 -20.04 -9.51
CA VAL A 301 5.34 -18.89 -9.90
C VAL A 301 6.84 -19.18 -9.73
N TYR A 302 7.27 -19.64 -8.55
CA TYR A 302 8.68 -19.99 -8.30
C TYR A 302 9.17 -21.10 -9.25
N ARG A 303 8.34 -22.11 -9.52
CA ARG A 303 8.66 -23.17 -10.48
C ARG A 303 8.82 -22.63 -11.90
N SER A 304 7.95 -21.71 -12.31
CA SER A 304 8.03 -21.07 -13.62
C SER A 304 9.32 -20.26 -13.76
N VAL A 305 9.70 -19.48 -12.75
CA VAL A 305 10.95 -18.71 -12.72
C VAL A 305 12.16 -19.65 -12.85
N TRP A 306 12.15 -20.76 -12.12
CA TRP A 306 13.21 -21.77 -12.22
C TRP A 306 13.34 -22.35 -13.63
N ASN A 307 12.26 -22.94 -14.15
CA ASN A 307 12.26 -23.66 -15.43
C ASN A 307 12.54 -22.72 -16.63
N THR A 308 12.03 -21.50 -16.58
CA THR A 308 12.09 -20.56 -17.72
C THR A 308 13.42 -19.81 -17.76
N TYR A 309 13.97 -19.47 -16.58
CA TYR A 309 15.12 -18.57 -16.49
C TYR A 309 16.32 -19.18 -15.78
N LEU A 310 16.18 -19.61 -14.51
CA LEU A 310 17.35 -19.96 -13.70
C LEU A 310 18.02 -21.25 -14.14
N GLU A 311 17.27 -22.31 -14.44
CA GLU A 311 17.83 -23.56 -14.94
C GLU A 311 18.56 -23.37 -16.28
N PRO A 312 17.98 -22.70 -17.30
CA PRO A 312 18.72 -22.36 -18.51
C PRO A 312 19.94 -21.45 -18.27
N CYS A 313 19.87 -20.49 -17.34
CA CYS A 313 21.04 -19.69 -16.95
C CYS A 313 22.18 -20.57 -16.42
N LEU A 314 21.88 -21.57 -15.58
CA LEU A 314 22.88 -22.52 -15.07
C LEU A 314 23.50 -23.34 -16.20
N GLN A 315 22.71 -23.74 -17.21
CA GLN A 315 23.21 -24.43 -18.40
C GLN A 315 24.12 -23.51 -19.25
N ASP A 316 23.78 -22.22 -19.37
CA ASP A 316 24.59 -21.22 -20.06
C ASP A 316 25.93 -20.99 -19.33
N ILE A 317 25.92 -20.89 -18.00
CA ILE A 317 27.12 -20.78 -17.18
C ILE A 317 28.02 -22.01 -17.36
N ALA A 318 27.45 -23.21 -17.27
CA ALA A 318 28.20 -24.46 -17.41
C ALA A 318 28.85 -24.60 -18.80
N ALA A 319 28.23 -24.04 -19.83
CA ALA A 319 28.73 -24.04 -21.20
C ALA A 319 29.58 -22.81 -21.56
N GLY A 320 29.85 -21.91 -20.61
CA GLY A 320 30.64 -20.69 -20.86
C GLY A 320 29.94 -19.62 -21.71
N ARG A 321 28.61 -19.68 -21.88
CA ARG A 321 27.80 -18.74 -22.66
C ARG A 321 27.37 -17.55 -21.82
N ALA A 322 28.33 -16.72 -21.41
CA ALA A 322 28.09 -15.66 -20.44
C ALA A 322 27.09 -14.58 -20.92
N GLU A 323 27.19 -14.12 -22.16
CA GLU A 323 26.24 -13.13 -22.73
C GLU A 323 24.80 -13.65 -22.78
N ALA A 324 24.61 -14.93 -23.11
CA ALA A 324 23.29 -15.56 -23.11
C ALA A 324 22.69 -15.65 -21.70
N CYS A 325 23.52 -15.99 -20.71
CA CYS A 325 23.13 -16.00 -19.30
C CYS A 325 22.74 -14.60 -18.82
N GLU A 326 23.52 -13.56 -19.17
CA GLU A 326 23.22 -12.18 -18.81
C GLU A 326 21.88 -11.74 -19.40
N LYS A 327 21.67 -11.94 -20.72
CA LYS A 327 20.41 -11.58 -21.39
C LYS A 327 19.20 -12.23 -20.70
N ARG A 328 19.30 -13.52 -20.38
CA ARG A 328 18.24 -14.27 -19.71
C ARG A 328 18.01 -13.81 -18.27
N TYR A 329 19.08 -13.49 -17.55
CA TYR A 329 18.99 -12.96 -16.20
C TYR A 329 18.26 -11.61 -16.19
N VAL A 330 18.58 -10.72 -17.12
CA VAL A 330 17.89 -9.43 -17.29
C VAL A 330 16.43 -9.64 -17.68
N GLU A 331 16.16 -10.52 -18.65
CA GLU A 331 14.80 -10.84 -19.09
C GLU A 331 13.91 -11.34 -17.94
N MET A 332 14.45 -12.20 -17.06
CA MET A 332 13.74 -12.67 -15.87
C MET A 332 13.33 -11.49 -14.97
N VAL A 333 14.26 -10.60 -14.67
CA VAL A 333 14.03 -9.47 -13.77
C VAL A 333 13.00 -8.52 -14.37
N ARG A 334 13.14 -8.16 -15.65
CA ARG A 334 12.20 -7.28 -16.37
C ARG A 334 10.81 -7.88 -16.50
N SER A 335 10.72 -9.19 -16.76
CA SER A 335 9.43 -9.89 -16.82
C SER A 335 8.70 -9.86 -15.48
N LEU A 336 9.43 -10.09 -14.38
CA LEU A 336 8.86 -10.07 -13.03
C LEU A 336 8.52 -8.65 -12.56
N GLU A 337 9.38 -7.68 -12.84
CA GLU A 337 9.13 -6.26 -12.60
C GLU A 337 7.86 -5.81 -13.33
N GLY A 338 7.73 -6.17 -14.60
CA GLY A 338 6.55 -5.85 -15.38
C GLY A 338 5.27 -6.50 -14.91
N ARG A 339 5.37 -7.71 -14.35
CA ARG A 339 4.21 -8.38 -13.78
C ARG A 339 3.74 -7.72 -12.49
N TYR A 340 4.66 -7.27 -11.63
CA TYR A 340 4.32 -6.94 -10.24
C TYR A 340 4.45 -5.45 -9.88
N LEU A 341 5.37 -4.71 -10.50
CA LEU A 341 5.76 -3.36 -10.08
C LEU A 341 5.40 -2.27 -11.10
N ASP A 342 5.44 -2.60 -12.39
CA ASP A 342 5.17 -1.62 -13.45
C ASP A 342 3.70 -1.64 -13.89
N SER A 343 3.10 -0.45 -13.96
CA SER A 343 1.73 -0.22 -14.42
C SER A 343 1.60 -0.07 -15.94
N GLN A 344 2.73 0.03 -16.68
CA GLN A 344 2.77 0.43 -18.11
C GLN A 344 3.01 -0.70 -19.14
N ILE A 345 3.24 -1.95 -18.73
CA ILE A 345 3.76 -2.99 -19.65
C ILE A 345 2.82 -3.31 -20.84
N TRP A 346 1.53 -2.93 -20.79
CA TRP A 346 0.56 -3.32 -21.83
C TRP A 346 0.59 -2.50 -23.12
N GLU A 347 1.44 -1.47 -23.24
CA GLU A 347 1.56 -0.73 -24.50
C GLU A 347 2.60 -1.32 -25.48
N ASP A 348 3.63 -2.06 -25.03
CA ASP A 348 4.83 -2.26 -25.86
C ASP A 348 5.12 -3.68 -26.39
N HIS A 349 4.30 -4.70 -26.09
CA HIS A 349 4.50 -6.05 -26.66
C HIS A 349 3.58 -6.33 -27.86
N ARG A 350 3.64 -5.46 -28.87
CA ARG A 350 3.16 -5.76 -30.23
C ARG A 350 4.18 -5.32 -31.28
N GLY A 351 4.95 -6.30 -31.77
CA GLY A 351 5.43 -6.28 -33.15
C GLY A 351 6.93 -6.44 -33.36
N SER A 352 7.48 -7.61 -33.06
CA SER A 352 8.61 -8.14 -33.82
C SER A 352 8.48 -9.65 -33.92
N ASP A 353 7.66 -10.11 -34.86
CA ASP A 353 7.80 -11.41 -35.52
C ASP A 353 6.75 -11.53 -36.64
N THR A 354 7.07 -10.95 -37.80
CA THR A 354 6.69 -11.49 -39.11
C THR A 354 7.66 -10.94 -40.16
N THR A 355 8.77 -11.66 -40.34
CA THR A 355 9.53 -11.66 -41.60
C THR A 355 9.81 -13.11 -41.98
N SER A 356 8.91 -13.68 -42.78
CA SER A 356 9.16 -14.53 -43.97
C SER A 356 7.84 -15.03 -44.52
#